data_AF-A0A536PFW2-F1
#
_entry.id   AF-A0A536PFW2-F1
#
_cell.length_a   1.000
_cell.length_b   1.000
_cell.length_c   1.000
_cell.angle_alpha   90.00
_cell.angle_beta   90.00
_cell.angle_gamma   90.00
#
_symmetry.space_group_name_H-M   'P 1'
#
loop_
_entity.id
_entity.type
_entity.pdbx_description
1 polymer ?
#
loop_
_entity_poly.entity_id
_entity_poly.type
_entity_poly.pdbx_seq_one_letter_code
_entity_poly.pdbx_strand_id
1 'polypeptide(L)'
;MRDFAFADLLSGKRQSHCRRCQATYRRQHYLANRDEYIEREAARIKTRRERNRARICDYLGSHPCVGCHETDPLVLQFDHRDPAKKVLEVAILAASRSWTTILTEIKKCEVRCANCHRLRTARQFNWTKLGTAVTSKTEASPRARGTKAVPDELRACTGCEQEKAPTEFAFRDKARGCRRRRCKDCMRKYASAHYRLHRDKYASGGWARNRQGRATMRRYVHQYLGAHPCVDCGETNIVVLDFDHRDGSEKVETIAWLLARGRTAELLSEIAKCEVRCANCHQRRTAAQFGWTKAKRAAGTISEPAGVL
;
A
#
# COMPACT_ATOMS: atom_id res chain seq x y z
N MET A 1 -0.76 51.53 -19.38
CA MET A 1 -1.77 51.33 -18.31
C MET A 1 -2.02 49.87 -17.89
N ARG A 2 -1.67 48.84 -18.67
CA ARG A 2 -1.91 47.41 -18.29
C ARG A 2 -0.96 46.87 -17.21
N ASP A 3 0.14 47.58 -16.95
CA ASP A 3 1.21 47.13 -16.05
C ASP A 3 0.89 47.24 -14.55
N PHE A 4 -0.22 47.85 -14.16
CA PHE A 4 -0.64 47.97 -12.77
C PHE A 4 -1.82 47.02 -12.51
N ALA A 5 -1.70 46.18 -11.48
CA ALA A 5 -2.80 45.31 -11.06
C ALA A 5 -3.94 46.16 -10.46
N PHE A 6 -5.16 45.64 -10.48
CA PHE A 6 -6.26 46.26 -9.75
C PHE A 6 -6.06 46.01 -8.25
N ALA A 7 -6.20 47.08 -7.46
CA ALA A 7 -6.30 46.99 -6.01
C ALA A 7 -7.74 46.67 -5.59
N ASP A 8 -8.71 47.20 -6.33
CA ASP A 8 -10.11 46.84 -6.25
C ASP A 8 -10.68 46.80 -7.67
N LEU A 9 -11.31 45.69 -8.01
CA LEU A 9 -11.90 45.47 -9.33
C LEU A 9 -13.16 46.32 -9.55
N LEU A 10 -13.92 46.58 -8.48
CA LEU A 10 -15.24 47.22 -8.57
C LEU A 10 -15.12 48.75 -8.70
N SER A 11 -14.25 49.38 -7.92
CA SER A 11 -13.96 50.82 -8.05
C SER A 11 -12.98 51.16 -9.17
N GLY A 12 -12.43 50.16 -9.86
CA GLY A 12 -11.39 50.35 -10.89
C GLY A 12 -10.04 50.82 -10.35
N LYS A 13 -9.89 50.96 -9.02
CA LYS A 13 -8.69 51.44 -8.35
C LYS A 13 -7.50 50.54 -8.66
N ARG A 14 -6.42 51.12 -9.16
CA ARG A 14 -5.16 50.42 -9.47
C ARG A 14 -4.19 50.46 -8.29
N GLN A 15 -3.32 49.47 -8.22
CA GLN A 15 -2.19 49.44 -7.31
C GLN A 15 -1.20 50.56 -7.64
N SER A 16 -0.55 51.13 -6.62
CA SER A 16 0.48 52.18 -6.78
C SER A 16 1.79 51.66 -7.38
N HIS A 17 2.07 50.37 -7.24
CA HIS A 17 3.26 49.71 -7.80
C HIS A 17 2.90 48.83 -9.00
N CYS A 18 3.75 48.86 -10.04
CA CYS A 18 3.54 48.02 -11.21
C CYS A 18 3.72 46.52 -10.88
N ARG A 19 3.17 45.64 -11.72
CA ARG A 19 3.19 44.18 -11.55
C ARG A 19 4.61 43.62 -11.41
N ARG A 20 5.59 44.17 -12.13
CA ARG A 20 7.00 43.77 -12.05
C ARG A 20 7.60 44.14 -10.69
N CYS A 21 7.44 45.39 -10.25
CA CYS A 21 7.92 45.83 -8.93
C CYS A 21 7.28 45.01 -7.80
N GLN A 22 5.97 44.76 -7.88
CA GLN A 22 5.30 43.90 -6.91
C GLN A 22 5.77 42.45 -6.97
N ALA A 23 6.08 41.90 -8.15
CA ALA A 23 6.60 40.54 -8.27
C ALA A 23 8.00 40.42 -7.65
N THR A 24 8.88 41.40 -7.90
CA THR A 24 10.21 41.47 -7.27
C THR A 24 10.10 41.57 -5.76
N TYR A 25 9.27 42.50 -5.27
CA TYR A 25 9.00 42.64 -3.83
C TYR A 25 8.47 41.34 -3.22
N ARG A 26 7.44 40.72 -3.80
CA ARG A 26 6.89 39.44 -3.31
C ARG A 26 7.93 38.33 -3.30
N ARG A 27 8.82 38.26 -4.30
CA ARG A 27 9.91 37.28 -4.36
C ARG A 27 10.94 37.53 -3.27
N GLN A 28 11.39 38.76 -3.08
CA GLN A 28 12.35 39.12 -2.03
C GLN A 28 11.76 38.87 -0.64
N HIS A 29 10.51 39.30 -0.42
CA HIS A 29 9.77 39.04 0.81
C HIS A 29 9.60 37.53 1.06
N TYR A 30 9.26 36.74 0.04
CA TYR A 30 9.17 35.28 0.19
C TYR A 30 10.52 34.66 0.55
N LEU A 31 11.61 35.07 -0.10
CA LEU A 31 12.95 34.55 0.20
C LEU A 31 13.41 34.92 1.61
N ALA A 32 13.17 36.16 2.04
CA ALA A 32 13.54 36.65 3.36
C ALA A 32 12.75 35.96 4.50
N ASN A 33 11.52 35.54 4.24
CA ASN A 33 10.64 34.91 5.24
C ASN A 33 10.41 33.41 4.99
N ARG A 34 11.16 32.80 4.06
CA ARG A 34 10.93 31.42 3.61
C ARG A 34 11.05 30.44 4.76
N ASP A 35 12.09 30.58 5.57
CA ASP A 35 12.39 29.66 6.64
C ASP A 35 11.33 29.77 7.75
N GLU A 36 10.90 30.98 8.09
CA GLU A 36 9.80 31.20 9.05
C GLU A 36 8.49 30.56 8.56
N TYR A 37 8.15 30.68 7.26
CA TYR A 37 6.98 30.00 6.70
C TYR A 37 7.09 28.49 6.77
N ILE A 38 8.27 27.93 6.49
CA ILE A 38 8.54 26.49 6.58
C ILE A 38 8.40 26.01 8.02
N GLU A 39 9.01 26.71 8.98
CA GLU A 39 8.96 26.37 10.41
C GLU A 39 7.54 26.44 10.95
N ARG A 40 6.81 27.51 10.64
CA ARG A 40 5.41 27.70 11.05
C ARG A 40 4.51 26.60 10.47
N GLU A 41 4.69 26.26 9.20
CA GLU A 41 3.91 25.18 8.58
C GLU A 41 4.32 23.80 9.13
N ALA A 42 5.61 23.57 9.40
CA ALA A 42 6.08 22.35 10.04
C ALA A 42 5.48 22.16 11.45
N ALA A 43 5.45 23.23 12.25
CA ALA A 43 4.80 23.24 13.56
C ALA A 43 3.29 22.95 13.43
N ARG A 44 2.59 23.60 12.50
CA ARG A 44 1.17 23.35 12.23
C ARG A 44 0.90 21.89 11.80
N ILE A 45 1.74 21.34 10.93
CA ILE A 45 1.66 19.95 10.48
C ILE A 45 1.87 18.99 11.65
N LYS A 46 2.86 19.26 12.52
CA LYS A 46 3.13 18.47 13.72
C LYS A 46 1.91 18.43 14.64
N THR A 47 1.39 19.60 15.03
CA THR A 47 0.20 19.71 15.89
C THR A 47 -1.02 19.02 15.29
N ARG A 48 -1.27 19.18 13.98
CA ARG A 48 -2.36 18.49 13.29
C ARG A 48 -2.21 16.97 13.35
N ARG A 49 -1.00 16.44 13.12
CA ARG A 49 -0.72 15.00 13.15
C ARG A 49 -0.91 14.42 14.56
N GLU A 50 -0.46 15.13 15.59
CA GLU A 50 -0.65 14.73 16.99
C GLU A 50 -2.13 14.68 17.35
N ARG A 51 -2.90 15.73 16.99
CA ARG A 51 -4.35 15.78 17.18
C ARG A 51 -5.08 14.65 16.45
N ASN A 52 -4.74 14.41 15.18
CA ASN A 52 -5.33 13.32 14.40
C ASN A 52 -5.01 11.94 15.01
N ARG A 53 -3.77 11.73 15.48
CA ARG A 53 -3.37 10.48 16.15
C ARG A 53 -4.17 10.27 17.44
N ALA A 54 -4.31 11.30 18.27
CA ALA A 54 -5.11 11.25 19.49
C ALA A 54 -6.55 10.81 19.19
N ARG A 55 -7.25 11.53 18.30
CA ARG A 55 -8.63 11.22 17.93
C ARG A 55 -8.79 9.80 17.35
N ILE A 56 -7.79 9.30 16.60
CA ILE A 56 -7.79 7.91 16.12
C ILE A 56 -7.64 6.91 17.26
N CYS A 57 -6.78 7.18 18.24
CA CYS A 57 -6.63 6.31 19.41
C CYS A 57 -7.94 6.25 20.20
N ASP A 58 -8.54 7.41 20.46
CA ASP A 58 -9.79 7.52 21.24
C ASP A 58 -10.96 6.81 20.51
N TYR A 59 -11.03 6.96 19.18
CA TYR A 59 -11.99 6.22 18.37
C TYR A 59 -11.77 4.70 18.49
N LEU A 60 -10.54 4.21 18.36
CA LEU A 60 -10.28 2.77 18.46
C LEU A 60 -10.52 2.24 19.89
N GLY A 61 -10.25 3.03 20.92
CA GLY A 61 -10.52 2.65 22.32
C GLY A 61 -12.00 2.50 22.67
N SER A 62 -12.88 3.15 21.91
CA SER A 62 -14.34 3.03 22.07
C SER A 62 -14.99 2.01 21.13
N HIS A 63 -14.22 1.43 20.21
CA HIS A 63 -14.75 0.55 19.15
C HIS A 63 -13.98 -0.77 19.16
N PRO A 64 -14.41 -1.77 19.95
CA PRO A 64 -13.76 -3.09 19.99
C PRO A 64 -13.83 -3.79 18.64
N CYS A 65 -12.97 -4.80 18.46
CA CYS A 65 -12.97 -5.63 17.25
C CYS A 65 -14.34 -6.26 17.02
N VAL A 66 -14.97 -5.99 15.88
CA VAL A 66 -16.28 -6.56 15.51
C VAL A 66 -16.26 -8.10 15.35
N GLY A 67 -15.07 -8.71 15.25
CA GLY A 67 -14.91 -10.16 15.10
C GLY A 67 -14.69 -10.91 16.41
N CYS A 68 -13.89 -10.37 17.33
CA CYS A 68 -13.43 -11.08 18.53
C CYS A 68 -13.45 -10.23 19.81
N HIS A 69 -14.01 -9.02 19.75
CA HIS A 69 -14.14 -8.08 20.87
C HIS A 69 -12.84 -7.62 21.54
N GLU A 70 -11.68 -7.88 20.92
CA GLU A 70 -10.40 -7.28 21.34
C GLU A 70 -10.54 -5.75 21.45
N THR A 71 -10.11 -5.21 22.59
CA THR A 71 -10.28 -3.79 22.95
C THR A 71 -8.98 -3.00 22.84
N ASP A 72 -7.82 -3.68 22.79
CA ASP A 72 -6.51 -3.02 22.77
C ASP A 72 -6.29 -2.20 21.49
N PRO A 73 -6.28 -0.84 21.55
CA PRO A 73 -6.13 0.02 20.38
C PRO A 73 -4.82 -0.16 19.61
N LEU A 74 -3.83 -0.81 20.23
CA LEU A 74 -2.56 -1.14 19.59
C LEU A 74 -2.73 -2.13 18.46
N VAL A 75 -3.60 -3.12 18.62
CA VAL A 75 -3.80 -4.18 17.64
C VAL A 75 -5.01 -3.92 16.75
N LEU A 76 -5.83 -2.93 17.09
CA LEU A 76 -6.99 -2.51 16.29
C LEU A 76 -6.61 -1.69 15.05
N GLN A 77 -7.28 -2.02 13.95
CA GLN A 77 -7.10 -1.47 12.61
C GLN A 77 -8.46 -1.12 11.98
N PHE A 78 -8.45 -0.13 11.08
CA PHE A 78 -9.61 0.20 10.25
C PHE A 78 -9.65 -0.72 9.03
N ASP A 79 -10.70 -1.53 8.94
CA ASP A 79 -10.93 -2.47 7.86
C ASP A 79 -12.07 -1.98 6.97
N HIS A 80 -11.78 -1.65 5.70
CA HIS A 80 -12.81 -1.17 4.77
C HIS A 80 -13.83 -2.27 4.46
N ARG A 81 -15.11 -1.99 4.71
CA ARG A 81 -16.22 -2.89 4.39
C ARG A 81 -16.23 -3.24 2.90
N ASP A 82 -16.08 -2.22 2.07
CA ASP A 82 -15.95 -2.33 0.62
C ASP A 82 -14.65 -1.64 0.15
N PRO A 83 -13.61 -2.40 -0.21
CA PRO A 83 -12.35 -1.84 -0.69
C PRO A 83 -12.47 -1.01 -1.98
N ALA A 84 -13.54 -1.17 -2.77
CA ALA A 84 -13.75 -0.35 -3.97
C ALA A 84 -14.16 1.10 -3.64
N LYS A 85 -14.70 1.33 -2.44
CA LYS A 85 -15.14 2.66 -1.96
C LYS A 85 -14.08 3.39 -1.14
N LYS A 86 -12.96 2.73 -0.86
CA LYS A 86 -11.77 3.30 -0.19
C LYS A 86 -11.19 4.40 -1.07
N VAL A 87 -11.00 5.58 -0.49
CA VAL A 87 -10.24 6.64 -1.17
C VAL A 87 -8.75 6.43 -0.89
N LEU A 88 -8.40 6.33 0.39
CA LEU A 88 -7.04 6.14 0.89
C LEU A 88 -7.09 5.47 2.26
N GLU A 89 -5.96 4.94 2.72
CA GLU A 89 -5.86 4.39 4.07
C GLU A 89 -5.98 5.47 5.13
N VAL A 90 -6.70 5.17 6.21
CA VAL A 90 -6.90 6.11 7.32
C VAL A 90 -5.57 6.58 7.91
N ALA A 91 -4.56 5.70 7.99
CA ALA A 91 -3.21 6.06 8.44
C ALA A 91 -2.52 7.10 7.53
N ILE A 92 -2.72 7.02 6.21
CA ILE A 92 -2.17 7.97 5.23
C ILE A 92 -2.91 9.31 5.32
N LEU A 93 -4.24 9.26 5.45
CA LEU A 93 -5.07 10.45 5.61
C LEU A 93 -4.72 11.20 6.90
N ALA A 94 -4.46 10.48 8.00
CA ALA A 94 -4.07 11.05 9.28
C ALA A 94 -2.82 11.94 9.20
N ALA A 95 -1.90 11.63 8.29
CA ALA A 95 -0.65 12.38 8.11
C ALA A 95 -0.83 13.74 7.40
N SER A 96 -1.90 13.90 6.60
CA SER A 96 -1.98 14.97 5.59
C SER A 96 -3.35 15.67 5.47
N ARG A 97 -4.42 15.11 6.05
CA ARG A 97 -5.80 15.63 5.86
C ARG A 97 -6.43 16.13 7.15
N SER A 98 -7.52 16.88 6.99
CA SER A 98 -8.34 17.36 8.09
C SER A 98 -9.11 16.20 8.74
N TRP A 99 -9.53 16.41 10.00
CA TRP A 99 -10.31 15.42 10.73
C TRP A 99 -11.60 15.04 10.01
N THR A 100 -12.30 16.00 9.40
CA THR A 100 -13.54 15.74 8.66
C THR A 100 -13.34 14.75 7.52
N THR A 101 -12.26 14.90 6.73
CA THR A 101 -11.94 13.95 5.66
C THR A 101 -11.60 12.57 6.21
N ILE A 102 -10.86 12.51 7.32
CA ILE A 102 -10.49 11.26 7.99
C ILE A 102 -11.75 10.55 8.50
N LEU A 103 -12.65 11.27 9.17
CA LEU A 103 -13.89 10.73 9.72
C LEU A 103 -14.81 10.17 8.63
N THR A 104 -14.91 10.85 7.48
CA THR A 104 -15.65 10.34 6.31
C THR A 104 -15.09 9.03 5.81
N GLU A 105 -13.76 8.83 5.84
CA GLU A 105 -13.15 7.55 5.48
C GLU A 105 -13.36 6.49 6.57
N ILE A 106 -13.23 6.86 7.86
CA ILE A 106 -13.49 5.96 9.00
C ILE A 106 -14.91 5.41 8.94
N LYS A 107 -15.92 6.22 8.57
CA LYS A 107 -17.31 5.77 8.42
C LYS A 107 -17.50 4.64 7.40
N LYS A 108 -16.53 4.40 6.51
CA LYS A 108 -16.56 3.28 5.54
C LYS A 108 -15.93 2.00 6.11
N CYS A 109 -15.29 2.09 7.27
CA CYS A 109 -14.53 1.02 7.89
C CYS A 109 -15.30 0.36 9.03
N GLU A 110 -14.91 -0.86 9.36
CA GLU A 110 -15.18 -1.53 10.63
C GLU A 110 -13.87 -1.61 11.41
N VAL A 111 -13.95 -1.66 12.74
CA VAL A 111 -12.77 -1.86 13.58
C VAL A 111 -12.54 -3.36 13.79
N ARG A 112 -11.32 -3.82 13.47
CA ARG A 112 -10.88 -5.22 13.66
C ARG A 112 -9.48 -5.26 14.23
N CYS A 113 -9.19 -6.26 15.06
CA CYS A 113 -7.80 -6.55 15.43
C CYS A 113 -7.01 -7.10 14.23
N ALA A 114 -5.69 -7.02 14.28
CA ALA A 114 -4.80 -7.47 13.21
C ALA A 114 -5.04 -8.93 12.80
N ASN A 115 -5.31 -9.82 13.77
CA ASN A 115 -5.65 -11.22 13.51
C ASN A 115 -6.95 -11.35 12.71
N CYS A 116 -8.06 -10.73 13.16
CA CYS A 116 -9.35 -10.79 12.47
C CYS A 116 -9.30 -10.12 11.08
N HIS A 117 -8.59 -9.00 10.96
CA HIS A 117 -8.39 -8.32 9.69
C HIS A 117 -7.64 -9.24 8.70
N ARG A 118 -6.55 -9.88 9.14
CA ARG A 118 -5.77 -10.82 8.32
C ARG A 118 -6.59 -12.05 7.92
N LEU A 119 -7.43 -12.60 8.81
CA LEU A 119 -8.36 -13.68 8.48
C LEU A 119 -9.36 -13.28 7.41
N ARG A 120 -9.93 -12.08 7.51
CA ARG A 120 -10.87 -11.56 6.49
C ARG A 120 -10.17 -11.37 5.15
N THR A 121 -8.99 -10.74 5.14
CA THR A 121 -8.17 -10.61 3.93
C THR A 121 -7.86 -11.97 3.32
N ALA A 122 -7.45 -12.94 4.14
CA ALA A 122 -7.16 -14.29 3.67
C ALA A 122 -8.36 -14.92 2.96
N ARG A 123 -9.56 -14.78 3.52
CA ARG A 123 -10.80 -15.30 2.91
C ARG A 123 -11.14 -14.56 1.62
N GLN A 124 -11.04 -13.23 1.61
CA GLN A 124 -11.32 -12.41 0.44
C GLN A 124 -10.43 -12.74 -0.76
N PHE A 125 -9.15 -13.05 -0.49
CA PHE A 125 -8.16 -13.34 -1.54
C PHE A 125 -7.85 -14.84 -1.67
N ASN A 126 -8.63 -15.71 -1.03
CA ASN A 126 -8.48 -17.17 -1.03
C ASN A 126 -7.02 -17.61 -0.82
N TRP A 127 -6.42 -17.18 0.30
CA TRP A 127 -5.03 -17.50 0.60
C TRP A 127 -4.84 -19.00 0.79
N THR A 128 -3.71 -19.51 0.29
CA THR A 128 -3.37 -20.94 0.35
C THR A 128 -3.23 -21.48 1.77
N LYS A 129 -3.02 -20.60 2.77
CA LYS A 129 -2.95 -20.96 4.19
C LYS A 129 -4.30 -21.36 4.80
N LEU A 130 -5.43 -21.09 4.13
CA LEU A 130 -6.78 -21.46 4.62
C LEU A 130 -7.11 -22.96 4.48
N GLY A 131 -6.21 -23.76 3.90
CA GLY A 131 -6.41 -25.19 3.64
C GLY A 131 -6.90 -25.46 2.22
N THR A 132 -6.41 -26.56 1.63
CA THR A 132 -6.88 -27.09 0.34
C THR A 132 -8.29 -27.66 0.49
N ALA A 133 -9.30 -26.81 0.48
CA ALA A 133 -10.64 -27.18 0.06
C ALA A 133 -10.81 -26.71 -1.39
N VAL A 134 -10.93 -27.69 -2.29
CA VAL A 134 -11.39 -27.65 -3.68
C VAL A 134 -11.74 -26.26 -4.21
N THR A 135 -10.91 -25.76 -5.13
CA THR A 135 -11.26 -24.60 -5.95
C THR A 135 -12.45 -24.96 -6.85
N SER A 136 -13.66 -24.51 -6.52
CA SER A 136 -14.59 -24.16 -7.58
C SER A 136 -14.00 -22.92 -8.25
N LYS A 137 -13.71 -23.02 -9.54
CA LYS A 137 -13.33 -21.88 -10.37
C LYS A 137 -14.52 -20.93 -10.40
N THR A 138 -14.59 -19.98 -9.49
CA THR A 138 -15.46 -18.82 -9.68
C THR A 138 -14.79 -17.88 -10.66
N GLU A 139 -15.57 -17.53 -11.66
CA GLU A 139 -15.20 -16.87 -12.90
C GLU A 139 -14.46 -15.55 -12.67
N ALA A 140 -13.53 -15.27 -13.56
CA ALA A 140 -12.76 -14.04 -13.57
C ALA A 140 -13.71 -12.83 -13.70
N SER A 141 -13.71 -11.96 -12.70
CA SER A 141 -14.40 -10.67 -12.72
C SER A 141 -14.01 -9.86 -13.97
N PRO A 142 -14.98 -9.38 -14.78
CA PRO A 142 -14.68 -8.64 -15.99
C PRO A 142 -14.22 -7.23 -15.61
N ARG A 143 -12.93 -6.96 -15.76
CA ARG A 143 -12.41 -5.59 -15.69
C ARG A 143 -12.88 -4.82 -16.92
N ALA A 144 -13.95 -4.04 -16.75
CA ALA A 144 -14.34 -2.98 -17.67
C ALA A 144 -13.19 -1.96 -17.79
N ARG A 145 -12.67 -1.79 -19.01
CA ARG A 145 -11.68 -0.76 -19.33
C ARG A 145 -12.39 0.32 -20.15
N GLY A 146 -12.62 1.47 -19.51
CA GLY A 146 -13.06 2.67 -20.21
C GLY A 146 -12.02 3.08 -21.26
N THR A 147 -12.47 3.24 -22.49
CA THR A 147 -11.71 3.78 -23.62
C THR A 147 -11.88 5.29 -23.66
N LYS A 148 -10.78 6.03 -23.49
CA LYS A 148 -10.71 7.41 -23.98
C LYS A 148 -10.28 7.38 -25.45
N ALA A 149 -10.96 8.17 -26.28
CA ALA A 149 -10.59 8.44 -27.67
C ALA A 149 -9.26 9.20 -27.74
N VAL A 150 -8.40 8.83 -28.69
CA VAL A 150 -7.13 9.52 -29.03
C VAL A 150 -6.88 9.27 -30.54
N PRO A 151 -6.16 10.17 -31.24
CA PRO A 151 -6.47 10.64 -32.59
C PRO A 151 -6.06 9.68 -33.70
N ASP A 152 -6.67 9.94 -34.86
CA ASP A 152 -6.78 9.09 -36.05
C ASP A 152 -5.60 9.27 -37.02
N GLU A 153 -4.39 8.96 -36.58
CA GLU A 153 -3.24 8.88 -37.47
C GLU A 153 -2.73 7.43 -37.52
N LEU A 154 -2.83 6.84 -38.71
CA LEU A 154 -2.29 5.51 -39.00
C LEU A 154 -0.78 5.47 -38.75
N ARG A 155 -0.28 4.33 -38.28
CA ARG A 155 1.14 4.14 -37.96
C ARG A 155 1.65 2.87 -38.62
N ALA A 156 2.81 2.97 -39.27
CA ALA A 156 3.49 1.83 -39.87
C ALA A 156 4.03 0.86 -38.80
N CYS A 157 3.71 -0.42 -38.94
CA CYS A 157 4.23 -1.48 -38.09
C CYS A 157 5.66 -1.87 -38.48
N THR A 158 6.62 -1.83 -37.57
CA THR A 158 8.03 -2.23 -37.83
C THR A 158 8.24 -3.75 -37.94
N GLY A 159 7.21 -4.52 -38.27
CA GLY A 159 7.28 -5.99 -38.40
C GLY A 159 6.47 -6.56 -39.54
N CYS A 160 5.43 -5.87 -40.01
CA CYS A 160 4.69 -6.23 -41.22
C CYS A 160 4.54 -5.05 -42.19
N GLU A 161 5.10 -3.89 -41.84
CA GLU A 161 5.17 -2.64 -42.63
C GLU A 161 3.82 -2.01 -43.01
N GLN A 162 2.71 -2.68 -42.72
CA GLN A 162 1.35 -2.14 -42.89
C GLN A 162 1.08 -0.94 -41.98
N GLU A 163 0.38 0.05 -42.54
CA GLU A 163 -0.22 1.17 -41.82
C GLU A 163 -1.46 0.69 -41.05
N LYS A 164 -1.47 0.90 -39.73
CA LYS A 164 -2.55 0.44 -38.86
C LYS A 164 -2.93 1.51 -37.85
N ALA A 165 -4.18 1.46 -37.40
CA ALA A 165 -4.66 2.33 -36.34
C ALA A 165 -3.82 2.18 -35.06
N PRO A 166 -3.61 3.26 -34.27
CA PRO A 166 -2.87 3.19 -33.00
C PRO A 166 -3.44 2.17 -32.00
N THR A 167 -4.72 1.81 -32.12
CA THR A 167 -5.40 0.78 -31.33
C THR A 167 -4.84 -0.62 -31.57
N GLU A 168 -4.30 -0.89 -32.75
CA GLU A 168 -3.66 -2.15 -33.15
C GLU A 168 -2.26 -2.34 -32.58
N PHE A 169 -1.75 -1.34 -31.85
CA PHE A 169 -0.48 -1.40 -31.14
C PHE A 169 -0.74 -1.49 -29.64
N ALA A 170 -0.12 -2.48 -28.98
CA ALA A 170 -0.23 -2.59 -27.52
C ALA A 170 0.54 -1.45 -26.83
N PHE A 171 0.07 -1.00 -25.66
CA PHE A 171 0.82 -0.05 -24.86
C PHE A 171 2.13 -0.67 -24.37
N ARG A 172 3.24 0.06 -24.54
CA ARG A 172 4.49 -0.19 -23.83
C ARG A 172 4.43 0.44 -22.44
N ASP A 173 3.90 1.65 -22.38
CA ASP A 173 3.68 2.41 -21.15
C ASP A 173 2.31 3.09 -21.26
N LYS A 174 1.39 2.72 -20.36
CA LYS A 174 0.04 3.28 -20.34
C LYS A 174 -0.02 4.68 -19.74
N ALA A 175 0.87 5.00 -18.80
CA ALA A 175 0.91 6.29 -18.13
C ALA A 175 1.42 7.38 -19.08
N ARG A 176 2.38 7.04 -19.95
CA ARG A 176 2.94 7.95 -20.97
C ARG A 176 2.27 7.85 -22.34
N GLY A 177 1.18 7.09 -22.47
CA GLY A 177 0.50 6.85 -23.75
C GLY A 177 1.35 6.18 -24.84
N CYS A 178 2.55 5.69 -24.49
CA CYS A 178 3.51 5.16 -25.44
C CYS A 178 3.09 3.76 -25.93
N ARG A 179 2.72 3.68 -27.20
CA ARG A 179 2.41 2.42 -27.90
C ARG A 179 3.69 1.75 -28.42
N ARG A 180 3.68 0.42 -28.53
CA ARG A 180 4.79 -0.36 -29.14
C ARG A 180 4.87 -0.09 -30.64
N ARG A 181 6.05 -0.33 -31.23
CA ARG A 181 6.32 -0.13 -32.68
C ARG A 181 5.83 -1.27 -33.57
N ARG A 182 5.59 -2.46 -33.02
CA ARG A 182 5.02 -3.62 -33.72
C ARG A 182 3.54 -3.78 -33.34
N CYS A 183 2.70 -4.10 -34.32
CA CYS A 183 1.27 -4.36 -34.10
C CYS A 183 1.06 -5.63 -33.26
N LYS A 184 -0.14 -5.78 -32.70
CA LYS A 184 -0.53 -6.93 -31.87
C LYS A 184 -0.31 -8.27 -32.58
N ASP A 185 -0.58 -8.35 -33.89
CA ASP A 185 -0.42 -9.60 -34.65
C ASP A 185 1.05 -9.98 -34.83
N CYS A 186 1.91 -9.02 -35.19
CA CYS A 186 3.36 -9.24 -35.26
C CYS A 186 3.92 -9.62 -33.89
N MET A 187 3.42 -8.99 -32.81
CA MET A 187 3.79 -9.35 -31.45
C MET A 187 3.31 -10.76 -31.07
N ARG A 188 2.12 -11.18 -31.53
CA ARG A 188 1.59 -12.53 -31.30
C ARG A 188 2.40 -13.59 -32.05
N LYS A 189 2.75 -13.32 -33.32
CA LYS A 189 3.64 -14.17 -34.13
C LYS A 189 5.03 -14.27 -33.50
N TYR A 190 5.62 -13.14 -33.11
CA TYR A 190 6.91 -13.09 -32.42
C TYR A 190 6.87 -13.86 -31.09
N ALA A 191 5.85 -13.64 -30.26
CA ALA A 191 5.72 -14.35 -28.98
C ALA A 191 5.54 -15.86 -29.17
N SER A 192 4.76 -16.29 -30.18
CA SER A 192 4.59 -17.69 -30.55
C SER A 192 5.91 -18.32 -31.03
N ALA A 193 6.66 -17.65 -31.91
CA ALA A 193 7.96 -18.11 -32.38
C ALA A 193 9.01 -18.15 -31.25
N HIS A 194 9.08 -17.12 -30.42
CA HIS A 194 9.94 -17.08 -29.23
C HIS A 194 9.58 -18.20 -28.24
N TYR A 195 8.29 -18.47 -28.03
CA TYR A 195 7.86 -19.57 -27.16
C TYR A 195 8.19 -20.95 -27.74
N ARG A 196 8.09 -21.14 -29.07
CA ARG A 196 8.50 -22.39 -29.74
C ARG A 196 10.01 -22.60 -29.66
N LEU A 197 10.82 -21.57 -29.93
CA LEU A 197 12.28 -21.64 -29.93
C LEU A 197 12.88 -21.78 -28.52
N HIS A 198 12.20 -21.25 -27.50
CA HIS A 198 12.61 -21.39 -26.11
C HIS A 198 11.75 -22.39 -25.34
N ARG A 199 10.97 -23.23 -26.03
CA ARG A 199 10.10 -24.24 -25.40
C ARG A 199 10.93 -25.15 -24.49
N ASP A 200 12.10 -25.56 -24.93
CA ASP A 200 13.01 -26.44 -24.18
C ASP A 200 13.70 -25.72 -23.02
N LYS A 201 13.87 -24.39 -23.08
CA LYS A 201 14.34 -23.58 -21.95
C LYS A 201 13.28 -23.46 -20.83
N TYR A 202 12.00 -23.55 -21.18
CA TYR A 202 10.88 -23.55 -20.22
C TYR A 202 10.41 -24.97 -19.84
N ALA A 203 10.67 -25.97 -20.68
CA ALA A 203 10.36 -27.39 -20.46
C ALA A 203 11.49 -28.16 -19.77
N SER A 204 12.76 -27.71 -19.90
CA SER A 204 13.88 -28.25 -19.14
C SER A 204 13.60 -28.04 -17.65
N GLY A 205 13.73 -29.12 -16.88
CA GLY A 205 13.11 -29.31 -15.56
C GLY A 205 13.44 -28.29 -14.47
N GLY A 206 14.20 -27.22 -14.72
CA GLY A 206 14.44 -26.14 -13.77
C GLY A 206 13.16 -25.44 -13.30
N TRP A 207 12.19 -25.16 -14.18
CA TRP A 207 10.92 -24.51 -13.77
C TRP A 207 9.98 -25.47 -13.04
N ALA A 208 9.86 -26.71 -13.51
CA ALA A 208 9.06 -27.75 -12.85
C ALA A 208 9.65 -28.17 -11.49
N ARG A 209 10.98 -28.35 -11.39
CA ARG A 209 11.70 -28.55 -10.11
C ARG A 209 11.53 -27.35 -9.18
N ASN A 210 11.55 -26.12 -9.70
CA ASN A 210 11.30 -24.92 -8.90
C ASN A 210 9.81 -24.78 -8.48
N ARG A 211 8.85 -25.28 -9.28
CA ARG A 211 7.43 -25.35 -8.88
C ARG A 211 7.21 -26.40 -7.78
N GLN A 212 7.75 -27.61 -7.95
CA GLN A 212 7.66 -28.70 -6.97
C GLN A 212 8.40 -28.34 -5.67
N GLY A 213 9.60 -27.75 -5.79
CA GLY A 213 10.37 -27.23 -4.67
C GLY A 213 9.60 -26.16 -3.89
N ARG A 214 8.98 -25.18 -4.58
CA ARG A 214 8.13 -24.17 -3.92
C ARG A 214 6.86 -24.74 -3.28
N ALA A 215 6.25 -25.77 -3.87
CA ALA A 215 5.10 -26.44 -3.27
C ALA A 215 5.50 -27.21 -2.01
N THR A 216 6.60 -27.96 -2.07
CA THR A 216 7.19 -28.68 -0.94
C THR A 216 7.53 -27.72 0.19
N MET A 217 8.17 -26.60 -0.14
CA MET A 217 8.58 -25.61 0.85
C MET A 217 7.40 -24.85 1.47
N ARG A 218 6.34 -24.57 0.70
CA ARG A 218 5.09 -24.04 1.26
C ARG A 218 4.46 -25.00 2.26
N ARG A 219 4.44 -26.30 1.96
CA ARG A 219 3.96 -27.33 2.88
C ARG A 219 4.81 -27.38 4.15
N TYR A 220 6.13 -27.33 4.02
CA TYR A 220 7.04 -27.24 5.17
C TYR A 220 6.72 -26.02 6.04
N VAL A 221 6.59 -24.83 5.44
CA VAL A 221 6.25 -23.61 6.19
C VAL A 221 4.90 -23.71 6.89
N HIS A 222 3.88 -24.27 6.23
CA HIS A 222 2.57 -24.47 6.86
C HIS A 222 2.65 -25.47 8.03
N GLN A 223 3.39 -26.57 7.87
CA GLN A 223 3.62 -27.56 8.92
C GLN A 223 4.39 -26.95 10.09
N TYR A 224 5.42 -26.15 9.79
CA TYR A 224 6.21 -25.44 10.79
C TYR A 224 5.30 -24.51 11.61
N LEU A 225 4.52 -23.65 10.95
CA LEU A 225 3.58 -22.76 11.65
C LEU A 225 2.49 -23.54 12.41
N GLY A 226 2.07 -24.71 11.92
CA GLY A 226 1.10 -25.57 12.61
C GLY A 226 1.65 -26.24 13.86
N ALA A 227 2.96 -26.49 13.92
CA ALA A 227 3.63 -27.08 15.07
C ALA A 227 4.14 -26.03 16.09
N HIS A 228 4.20 -24.76 15.70
CA HIS A 228 4.74 -23.68 16.51
C HIS A 228 3.67 -22.60 16.72
N PRO A 229 2.88 -22.66 17.80
CA PRO A 229 1.93 -21.61 18.14
C PRO A 229 2.65 -20.29 18.45
N CYS A 230 1.88 -19.20 18.53
CA CYS A 230 2.40 -17.90 18.92
C CYS A 230 3.13 -17.97 20.27
N VAL A 231 4.40 -17.57 20.30
CA VAL A 231 5.24 -17.62 21.51
C VAL A 231 4.68 -16.76 22.66
N ASP A 232 3.96 -15.68 22.35
CA ASP A 232 3.47 -14.76 23.39
C ASP A 232 2.06 -15.11 23.92
N CYS A 233 1.21 -15.76 23.11
CA CYS A 233 -0.21 -15.94 23.46
C CYS A 233 -0.82 -17.30 23.08
N GLY A 234 -0.04 -18.22 22.53
CA GLY A 234 -0.51 -19.58 22.20
C GLY A 234 -1.44 -19.71 21.00
N GLU A 235 -1.71 -18.63 20.24
CA GLU A 235 -2.54 -18.69 19.02
C GLU A 235 -1.99 -19.74 18.03
N THR A 236 -2.87 -20.61 17.53
CA THR A 236 -2.50 -21.76 16.67
C THR A 236 -2.92 -21.56 15.21
N ASN A 237 -3.75 -20.56 14.91
CA ASN A 237 -4.24 -20.35 13.56
C ASN A 237 -3.14 -19.84 12.63
N ILE A 238 -2.60 -20.73 11.80
CA ILE A 238 -1.48 -20.48 10.88
C ILE A 238 -1.69 -19.31 9.91
N VAL A 239 -2.94 -18.88 9.68
CA VAL A 239 -3.27 -17.73 8.82
C VAL A 239 -2.86 -16.41 9.47
N VAL A 240 -2.97 -16.31 10.80
CA VAL A 240 -2.60 -15.09 11.54
C VAL A 240 -1.18 -15.13 12.07
N LEU A 241 -0.53 -16.30 12.04
CA LEU A 241 0.87 -16.48 12.41
C LEU A 241 1.83 -15.97 11.33
N ASP A 242 2.88 -15.29 11.81
CA ASP A 242 3.98 -14.73 11.03
C ASP A 242 5.33 -15.10 11.68
N PHE A 243 6.39 -15.02 10.89
CA PHE A 243 7.75 -15.19 11.36
C PHE A 243 8.31 -13.83 11.78
N ASP A 244 8.58 -13.69 13.06
CA ASP A 244 9.09 -12.46 13.66
C ASP A 244 10.57 -12.63 14.04
N HIS A 245 11.43 -11.76 13.51
CA HIS A 245 12.87 -11.84 13.74
C HIS A 245 13.22 -11.55 15.20
N ARG A 246 14.10 -12.38 15.77
CA ARG A 246 14.72 -12.08 17.08
C ARG A 246 15.57 -10.81 16.95
N ASP A 247 15.50 -9.93 17.95
CA ASP A 247 16.22 -8.64 17.91
C ASP A 247 17.71 -8.85 17.64
N GLY A 248 18.29 -8.06 16.73
CA GLY A 248 19.71 -8.11 16.38
C GLY A 248 20.10 -9.11 15.29
N SER A 249 19.17 -9.90 14.73
CA SER A 249 19.51 -10.74 13.57
C SER A 249 19.50 -9.93 12.27
N GLU A 250 20.60 -9.92 11.53
CA GLU A 250 20.63 -9.38 10.17
C GLU A 250 19.69 -10.21 9.27
N LYS A 251 18.55 -9.62 8.94
CA LYS A 251 17.57 -10.13 7.99
C LYS A 251 18.19 -10.07 6.60
N VAL A 252 18.37 -11.24 5.98
CA VAL A 252 18.89 -11.29 4.61
C VAL A 252 17.79 -10.88 3.63
N GLU A 253 16.57 -11.39 3.82
CA GLU A 253 15.41 -11.09 2.97
C GLU A 253 14.08 -11.50 3.65
N THR A 254 12.93 -11.15 3.06
CA THR A 254 11.63 -11.64 3.55
C THR A 254 11.39 -13.12 3.20
N ILE A 255 10.85 -13.89 4.17
CA ILE A 255 10.47 -15.31 3.97
C ILE A 255 9.54 -15.51 2.77
N ALA A 256 8.57 -14.61 2.57
CA ALA A 256 7.67 -14.65 1.41
C ALA A 256 8.42 -14.57 0.06
N TRP A 257 9.48 -13.78 0.01
CA TRP A 257 10.29 -13.59 -1.19
C TRP A 257 11.26 -14.74 -1.42
N LEU A 258 11.88 -15.27 -0.36
CA LEU A 258 12.73 -16.46 -0.42
C LEU A 258 11.93 -17.67 -0.94
N LEU A 259 10.68 -17.82 -0.47
CA LEU A 259 9.71 -18.79 -1.00
C LEU A 259 9.37 -18.55 -2.47
N ALA A 260 9.12 -17.28 -2.86
CA ALA A 260 8.78 -16.95 -4.24
C ALA A 260 9.91 -17.31 -5.22
N ARG A 261 11.17 -17.16 -4.79
CA ARG A 261 12.38 -17.40 -5.58
C ARG A 261 12.96 -18.81 -5.47
N GLY A 262 12.44 -19.63 -4.55
CA GLY A 262 12.90 -21.01 -4.36
C GLY A 262 14.28 -21.11 -3.70
N ARG A 263 14.67 -20.13 -2.89
CA ARG A 263 15.96 -20.09 -2.18
C ARG A 263 15.85 -20.88 -0.87
N THR A 264 15.78 -22.20 -0.97
CA THR A 264 15.47 -23.11 0.15
C THR A 264 16.43 -22.99 1.34
N ALA A 265 17.75 -23.00 1.09
CA ALA A 265 18.73 -22.95 2.17
C ALA A 265 18.67 -21.63 2.96
N GLU A 266 18.59 -20.50 2.26
CA GLU A 266 18.39 -19.18 2.89
C GLU A 266 17.06 -19.10 3.63
N LEU A 267 16.00 -19.68 3.08
CA LEU A 267 14.71 -19.70 3.75
C LEU A 267 14.78 -20.42 5.10
N LEU A 268 15.39 -21.61 5.15
CA LEU A 268 15.53 -22.37 6.40
C LEU A 268 16.41 -21.64 7.41
N SER A 269 17.51 -21.04 6.95
CA SER A 269 18.38 -20.20 7.78
C SER A 269 17.63 -19.00 8.34
N GLU A 270 16.78 -18.37 7.52
CA GLU A 270 15.99 -17.21 7.95
C GLU A 270 14.89 -17.61 8.94
N ILE A 271 14.20 -18.73 8.72
CA ILE A 271 13.21 -19.27 9.66
C ILE A 271 13.86 -19.56 11.01
N ALA A 272 15.08 -20.11 11.04
CA ALA A 272 15.81 -20.40 12.28
C ALA A 272 16.16 -19.15 13.10
N LYS A 273 16.13 -17.96 12.50
CA LYS A 273 16.33 -16.67 13.20
C LYS A 273 15.03 -16.07 13.73
N CYS A 274 13.89 -16.62 13.35
CA CYS A 274 12.57 -16.10 13.68
C CYS A 274 11.90 -16.89 14.81
N GLU A 275 11.04 -16.21 15.55
CA GLU A 275 10.03 -16.79 16.43
C GLU A 275 8.67 -16.70 15.74
N VAL A 276 7.75 -17.62 16.07
CA VAL A 276 6.39 -17.57 15.53
C VAL A 276 5.52 -16.71 16.43
N ARG A 277 4.90 -15.67 15.85
CA ARG A 277 3.97 -14.78 16.55
C ARG A 277 2.72 -14.53 15.74
N CYS A 278 1.58 -14.35 16.41
CA CYS A 278 0.37 -13.87 15.74
C CYS A 278 0.49 -12.37 15.41
N ALA A 279 -0.31 -11.91 14.44
CA ALA A 279 -0.28 -10.53 13.99
C ALA A 279 -0.53 -9.51 15.12
N ASN A 280 -1.41 -9.84 16.08
CA ASN A 280 -1.65 -9.00 17.25
C ASN A 280 -0.39 -8.85 18.12
N CYS A 281 0.24 -9.96 18.53
CA CYS A 281 1.42 -9.91 19.40
C CYS A 281 2.65 -9.33 18.69
N HIS A 282 2.84 -9.63 17.41
CA HIS A 282 3.88 -9.01 16.60
C HIS A 282 3.70 -7.48 16.52
N GLN A 283 2.46 -6.99 16.39
CA GLN A 283 2.17 -5.56 16.40
C GLN A 283 2.45 -4.92 17.77
N ARG A 284 2.12 -5.60 18.88
CA ARG A 284 2.46 -5.14 20.24
C ARG A 284 3.97 -5.02 20.45
N ARG A 285 4.74 -6.05 20.05
CA ARG A 285 6.20 -6.05 20.13
C ARG A 285 6.82 -4.92 19.30
N THR A 286 6.38 -4.78 18.05
CA THR A 286 6.82 -3.68 17.17
C THR A 286 6.50 -2.32 17.82
N ALA A 287 5.31 -2.17 18.40
CA ALA A 287 4.90 -0.93 19.04
C ALA A 287 5.78 -0.58 20.26
N ALA A 288 6.16 -1.59 21.05
CA ALA A 288 7.08 -1.44 22.17
C ALA A 288 8.50 -1.06 21.69
N GLN A 289 9.05 -1.79 20.72
CA GLN A 289 10.39 -1.58 20.18
C GLN A 289 10.58 -0.17 19.58
N PHE A 290 9.61 0.31 18.81
CA PHE A 290 9.69 1.60 18.13
C PHE A 290 8.96 2.74 18.88
N GLY A 291 8.47 2.49 20.09
CA GLY A 291 7.82 3.49 20.93
C GLY A 291 6.62 4.19 20.27
N TRP A 292 5.72 3.42 19.67
CA TRP A 292 4.57 3.96 18.92
C TRP A 292 3.70 4.87 19.80
N THR A 293 3.15 5.94 19.21
CA THR A 293 2.31 6.91 19.95
C THR A 293 1.09 6.26 20.60
N LYS A 294 0.47 5.27 19.93
CA LYS A 294 -0.61 4.46 20.50
C LYS A 294 -0.16 3.72 21.76
N ALA A 295 1.06 3.18 21.79
CA ALA A 295 1.59 2.41 22.92
C ALA A 295 1.85 3.34 24.10
N LYS A 296 2.44 4.50 23.82
CA LYS A 296 2.67 5.54 24.83
C LYS A 296 1.37 6.04 25.47
N ARG A 297 0.30 6.21 24.67
CA ARG A 297 -1.03 6.59 25.18
C ARG A 297 -1.70 5.46 25.98
N ALA A 298 -1.66 4.22 25.50
CA ALA A 298 -2.19 3.07 26.22
C ALA A 298 -1.51 2.86 27.58
N ALA A 299 -0.20 3.16 27.66
CA ALA A 299 0.59 3.12 28.90
C ALA A 299 0.44 4.39 29.77
N GLY A 300 -0.42 5.36 29.41
CA GLY A 300 -0.63 6.60 30.19
C GLY A 300 0.52 7.62 30.14
N THR A 301 1.55 7.41 29.31
CA THR A 301 2.76 8.27 29.24
C THR A 301 2.59 9.54 28.40
N ILE A 302 1.42 9.74 27.78
CA ILE A 302 1.06 10.96 27.05
C ILE A 302 -0.39 11.32 27.43
N SER A 303 -0.59 12.46 28.12
CA SER A 303 -1.92 12.97 28.49
C SER A 303 -2.66 13.60 27.28
N GLU A 304 -3.97 13.83 27.45
CA GLU A 304 -4.86 14.41 26.44
C GLU A 304 -4.28 15.70 25.82
N PRO A 305 -4.45 15.92 24.50
CA PRO A 305 -4.21 17.26 23.98
C PRO A 305 -5.34 18.14 24.50
N ALA A 306 -5.00 19.16 25.31
CA ALA A 306 -5.93 20.15 25.85
C ALA A 306 -7.04 20.47 24.85
N GLY A 307 -8.28 20.24 25.28
CA GLY A 307 -9.47 20.38 24.47
C GLY A 307 -9.52 21.72 23.75
N VAL A 308 -9.83 21.68 22.47
CA VAL A 308 -10.45 22.82 21.79
C VAL A 308 -11.61 22.23 21.00
N LEU A 309 -12.80 22.60 21.47
CA LEU A 309 -14.11 22.38 20.87
C LEU A 309 -14.09 22.64 19.36
#